data_AF-A0A9D5RIG3-F1
#
_entry.id   AF-A0A9D5RIG3-F1
#
_cell.length_a   1.000
_cell.length_b   1.000
_cell.length_c   1.000
_cell.angle_alpha   90.00
_cell.angle_beta   90.00
_cell.angle_gamma   90.00
#
_symmetry.space_group_name_H-M   'P 1'
#
loop_
_entity.id
_entity.type
_entity.pdbx_description
1 polymer ?
#
loop_
_entity_poly.entity_id
_entity_poly.type
_entity_poly.pdbx_seq_one_letter_code
_entity_poly.pdbx_strand_id
1 'polypeptide(L)'
;MKKRIIISIVAVVLLVLTFSFILTGQMNGRAGSQSEAFQMDGTTLMKYLGTSEVVYVPDKVQVIAQGAFEDNDYIKKVVLPSRLITIEYNAFAECDNLLEIDIPDSVTTIGSAAFANCKSLCDVSIGKSVEEIGSGIFAGCSSLKDLEVSTKSTTLTCLDGVLMSADRSYIYQMLPGREEPFYIMNDNVEEVGQYAFWGCRNVEHMIISDKIEVISPYAFSNMENLKSVSMSFAVTEIDMKAFEDCISLEQIYIPDSVVEIHETAFDGCSKVQFYTEQGSYGASFAEDNSIGMTTTPIYGLSYAEDVKEDYYEAIKEAEEKSEQEANAPKPIEIGPDVMGYTTIVGNNAVVLMDSAKGEVVSGSNVQWNDEMSAMAQDGTLLANAFYGVNTLEEVVIPNGVTKIDKFAFARSSITSVEIPEGTISIEYAAFYHCDNLEKVIIPESVTYIADNAFAYTPWLEDWYENGEGDYLIVGDGVLLAYKGEEEDFVLPANVKYVACETP
;
A
#
# COMPACT_ATOMS: atom_id res chain seq x y z
N MET A 1 -20.88 19.88 -5.78
CA MET A 1 -19.56 20.53 -5.98
C MET A 1 -19.55 21.90 -6.75
N LYS A 2 -20.55 22.80 -6.63
CA LYS A 2 -20.50 24.15 -7.26
C LYS A 2 -20.88 25.35 -6.36
N LYS A 3 -21.02 25.15 -5.04
CA LYS A 3 -21.42 26.22 -4.10
C LYS A 3 -20.31 26.79 -3.20
N ARG A 4 -19.11 26.18 -3.17
CA ARG A 4 -18.04 26.59 -2.22
C ARG A 4 -17.05 27.63 -2.76
N ILE A 5 -16.92 27.80 -4.09
CA ILE A 5 -15.93 28.73 -4.68
C ILE A 5 -16.37 30.21 -4.58
N ILE A 6 -17.67 30.50 -4.42
CA ILE A 6 -18.17 31.90 -4.37
C ILE A 6 -18.22 32.47 -2.94
N ILE A 7 -18.19 31.63 -1.90
CA ILE A 7 -18.31 32.11 -0.51
C ILE A 7 -16.95 32.56 0.06
N SER A 8 -15.82 31.94 -0.31
CA SER A 8 -14.50 32.35 0.20
C SER A 8 -14.00 33.70 -0.34
N ILE A 9 -14.32 34.07 -1.59
CA ILE A 9 -13.84 35.34 -2.16
C ILE A 9 -14.64 36.53 -1.62
N VAL A 10 -15.94 36.37 -1.34
CA VAL A 10 -16.78 37.45 -0.79
C VAL A 10 -16.51 37.67 0.71
N ALA A 11 -16.16 36.63 1.47
CA ALA A 11 -15.80 36.76 2.88
C ALA A 11 -14.44 37.45 3.09
N VAL A 12 -13.44 37.16 2.26
CA VAL A 12 -12.09 37.78 2.35
C VAL A 12 -12.13 39.28 2.01
N VAL A 13 -12.96 39.70 1.04
CA VAL A 13 -13.08 41.13 0.68
C VAL A 13 -13.85 41.94 1.74
N LEU A 14 -14.77 41.33 2.50
CA LEU A 14 -15.49 41.98 3.61
C LEU A 14 -14.68 42.04 4.92
N LEU A 15 -13.75 41.09 5.14
CA LEU A 15 -12.88 41.06 6.33
C LEU A 15 -11.74 42.10 6.26
N VAL A 16 -11.20 42.36 5.07
CA VAL A 16 -10.16 43.39 4.87
C VAL A 16 -10.70 44.82 5.06
N LEU A 17 -11.99 45.07 4.77
CA LEU A 17 -12.60 46.41 4.94
C LEU A 17 -13.05 46.73 6.37
N THR A 18 -13.23 45.72 7.23
CA THR A 18 -13.62 45.93 8.64
C THR A 18 -12.43 46.01 9.60
N PHE A 19 -11.25 45.57 9.17
CA PHE A 19 -10.03 45.58 9.99
C PHE A 19 -9.43 46.99 10.22
N SER A 20 -9.78 47.98 9.39
CA SER A 20 -9.33 49.37 9.60
C SER A 20 -10.07 50.13 10.72
N PHE A 21 -11.06 49.52 11.40
CA PHE A 21 -11.89 50.22 12.40
C PHE A 21 -11.84 49.67 13.83
N ILE A 22 -11.23 48.51 14.11
CA ILE A 22 -11.28 47.91 15.46
C ILE A 22 -10.04 48.22 16.32
N LEU A 23 -8.98 48.80 15.76
CA LEU A 23 -7.73 49.04 16.49
C LEU A 23 -7.69 50.36 17.31
N THR A 24 -8.79 50.78 17.94
CA THR A 24 -8.75 51.75 19.05
C THR A 24 -9.92 51.51 20.01
N GLY A 25 -9.92 50.40 20.74
CA GLY A 25 -10.97 50.19 21.74
C GLY A 25 -10.90 48.89 22.49
N GLN A 26 -10.22 48.93 23.65
CA GLN A 26 -10.39 48.04 24.79
C GLN A 26 -9.88 46.59 24.66
N MET A 27 -8.71 46.33 25.25
CA MET A 27 -8.55 45.30 26.29
C MET A 27 -7.39 45.68 27.21
N ASN A 28 -7.73 46.03 28.45
CA ASN A 28 -6.79 46.16 29.56
C ASN A 28 -6.59 44.78 30.19
N GLY A 29 -5.44 44.19 29.91
CA GLY A 29 -4.89 42.97 30.50
C GLY A 29 -3.53 42.78 29.83
N ARG A 30 -2.47 42.45 30.58
CA ARG A 30 -1.09 42.33 30.07
C ARG A 30 -1.00 41.33 28.92
N ALA A 31 -1.26 41.79 27.70
CA ALA A 31 -0.89 41.14 26.45
C ALA A 31 0.44 41.77 26.05
N GLY A 32 1.52 41.00 26.10
CA GLY A 32 2.71 41.35 25.32
C GLY A 32 2.26 41.51 23.87
N SER A 33 2.72 42.56 23.19
CA SER A 33 2.36 42.73 21.77
C SER A 33 2.83 41.49 21.00
N GLN A 34 2.05 40.98 20.04
CA GLN A 34 2.46 39.78 19.27
C GLN A 34 3.87 39.92 18.67
N SER A 35 4.35 41.14 18.44
CA SER A 35 5.72 41.41 17.98
C SER A 35 6.83 40.93 18.93
N GLU A 36 6.61 40.85 20.24
CA GLU A 36 7.63 40.40 21.20
C GLU A 36 7.69 38.87 21.30
N ALA A 37 6.64 38.18 20.84
CA ALA A 37 6.57 36.71 20.85
C ALA A 37 7.41 36.06 19.75
N PHE A 38 7.71 36.78 18.66
CA PHE A 38 8.51 36.28 17.54
C PHE A 38 9.98 36.66 17.72
N GLN A 39 10.84 35.67 17.93
CA GLN A 39 12.29 35.84 17.88
C GLN A 39 12.76 35.68 16.43
N MET A 40 13.21 36.78 15.83
CA MET A 40 13.52 36.87 14.41
C MET A 40 15.02 37.07 14.18
N ASP A 41 15.59 36.40 13.19
CA ASP A 41 16.86 36.77 12.56
C ASP A 41 16.62 37.11 11.08
N GLY A 42 16.60 38.41 10.76
CA GLY A 42 16.23 38.89 9.43
C GLY A 42 14.82 38.45 9.00
N THR A 43 14.77 37.51 8.04
CA THR A 43 13.57 36.86 7.47
C THR A 43 13.33 35.44 8.02
N THR A 44 14.12 35.00 8.99
CA THR A 44 13.99 33.68 9.63
C THR A 44 13.29 33.82 10.98
N LEU A 45 12.24 33.03 11.21
CA LEU A 45 11.62 32.90 12.51
C LEU A 45 12.38 31.84 13.31
N MET A 46 13.15 32.28 14.31
CA MET A 46 14.02 31.43 15.13
C MET A 46 13.24 30.73 16.25
N LYS A 47 12.30 31.44 16.90
CA LYS A 47 11.44 30.87 17.94
C LYS A 47 10.16 31.70 18.11
N TYR A 48 9.05 31.04 18.40
CA TYR A 48 7.82 31.64 18.89
C TYR A 48 7.65 31.35 20.38
N LEU A 49 7.50 32.40 21.19
CA LEU A 49 7.34 32.33 22.65
C LEU A 49 5.94 32.72 23.11
N GLY A 50 5.00 32.86 22.18
CA GLY A 50 3.65 33.31 22.48
C GLY A 50 2.73 32.17 22.91
N THR A 51 1.57 32.57 23.43
CA THR A 51 0.52 31.67 23.95
C THR A 51 -0.81 31.87 23.22
N SER A 52 -0.78 32.48 22.02
CA SER A 52 -1.99 32.68 21.21
C SER A 52 -2.43 31.37 20.57
N GLU A 53 -3.72 31.05 20.63
CA GLU A 53 -4.25 29.85 19.95
C GLU A 53 -4.21 29.96 18.42
N VAL A 54 -4.25 31.17 17.88
CA VAL A 54 -4.10 31.45 16.44
C VAL A 54 -2.93 32.40 16.25
N VAL A 55 -1.94 31.94 15.49
CA VAL A 55 -0.70 32.70 15.23
C VAL A 55 -0.65 33.14 13.77
N TYR A 56 -0.42 34.43 13.55
CA TYR A 56 -0.17 34.99 12.22
C TYR A 56 1.31 35.26 12.08
N VAL A 57 2.01 34.42 11.32
CA VAL A 57 3.46 34.57 11.12
C VAL A 57 3.71 35.82 10.26
N PRO A 58 4.69 36.69 10.59
CA PRO A 58 4.92 37.92 9.84
C PRO A 58 5.21 37.69 8.34
N ASP A 59 4.62 38.50 7.46
CA ASP A 59 4.71 38.36 5.99
C ASP A 59 6.13 38.33 5.40
N LYS A 60 7.12 38.87 6.13
CA LYS A 60 8.53 38.88 5.72
C LYS A 60 9.24 37.55 5.95
N VAL A 61 8.63 36.61 6.67
CA VAL A 61 9.25 35.33 7.02
C VAL A 61 9.39 34.47 5.77
N GLN A 62 10.60 33.96 5.55
CA GLN A 62 10.95 33.04 4.47
C GLN A 62 11.37 31.67 4.98
N VAL A 63 11.79 31.57 6.25
CA VAL A 63 12.22 30.32 6.88
C VAL A 63 11.59 30.22 8.28
N ILE A 64 10.94 29.09 8.57
CA ILE A 64 10.65 28.66 9.94
C ILE A 64 11.81 27.79 10.39
N ALA A 65 12.62 28.30 11.32
CA ALA A 65 13.85 27.62 11.72
C ALA A 65 13.56 26.34 12.51
N GLN A 66 14.63 25.56 12.71
CA GLN A 66 14.59 24.38 13.55
C GLN A 66 13.94 24.66 14.91
N GLY A 67 12.93 23.86 15.26
CA GLY A 67 12.24 23.94 16.55
C GLY A 67 11.52 25.26 16.85
N ALA A 68 11.24 26.09 15.84
CA ALA A 68 10.71 27.44 16.06
C ALA A 68 9.39 27.47 16.85
N PHE A 69 8.52 26.50 16.63
CA PHE A 69 7.27 26.29 17.38
C PHE A 69 7.28 25.04 18.24
N GLU A 70 8.35 24.25 18.24
CA GLU A 70 8.45 22.99 18.98
C GLU A 70 7.99 23.12 20.44
N ASP A 71 7.20 22.12 20.88
CA ASP A 71 6.61 22.00 22.23
C ASP A 71 5.71 23.19 22.60
N ASN A 72 4.94 23.73 21.65
CA ASN A 72 3.96 24.77 21.93
C ASN A 72 2.57 24.19 22.22
N ASP A 73 2.23 24.15 23.51
CA ASP A 73 0.94 23.69 24.03
C ASP A 73 -0.26 24.61 23.76
N TYR A 74 -0.09 25.78 23.15
CA TYR A 74 -1.18 26.76 23.01
C TYR A 74 -1.73 26.86 21.59
N ILE A 75 -0.87 26.71 20.58
CA ILE A 75 -1.27 26.92 19.20
C ILE A 75 -2.27 25.86 18.75
N LYS A 76 -3.31 26.31 18.06
CA LYS A 76 -4.32 25.49 17.37
C LYS A 76 -4.29 25.70 15.87
N LYS A 77 -3.89 26.90 15.42
CA LYS A 77 -3.71 27.26 14.02
C LYS A 77 -2.51 28.19 13.85
N VAL A 78 -1.70 27.93 12.84
CA VAL A 78 -0.66 28.85 12.38
C VAL A 78 -0.93 29.26 10.94
N VAL A 79 -1.10 30.56 10.71
CA VAL A 79 -1.25 31.14 9.38
C VAL A 79 0.14 31.47 8.86
N LEU A 80 0.63 30.64 7.94
CA LEU A 80 1.93 30.79 7.30
C LEU A 80 1.91 31.87 6.21
N PRO A 81 3.00 32.64 6.02
CA PRO A 81 3.01 33.74 5.07
C PRO A 81 3.29 33.23 3.64
N SER A 82 2.73 33.92 2.66
CA SER A 82 2.86 33.58 1.22
C SER A 82 4.29 33.65 0.64
N ARG A 83 5.27 34.11 1.41
CA ARG A 83 6.69 34.18 1.02
C ARG A 83 7.55 33.12 1.71
N LEU A 84 6.93 32.23 2.48
CA LEU A 84 7.62 31.16 3.17
C LEU A 84 8.17 30.15 2.17
N ILE A 85 9.44 29.82 2.29
CA ILE A 85 10.17 28.91 1.39
C ILE A 85 10.51 27.60 2.10
N THR A 86 10.92 27.67 3.37
CA THR A 86 11.46 26.52 4.10
C THR A 86 10.83 26.38 5.47
N ILE A 87 10.46 25.15 5.81
CA ILE A 87 10.09 24.71 7.16
C ILE A 87 11.17 23.71 7.59
N GLU A 88 11.97 24.04 8.60
CA GLU A 88 13.13 23.21 8.98
C GLU A 88 12.77 22.07 9.96
N TYR A 89 13.80 21.30 10.33
CA TYR A 89 13.71 20.17 11.27
C TYR A 89 12.95 20.51 12.55
N ASN A 90 12.00 19.67 12.97
CA ASN A 90 11.18 19.85 14.17
C ASN A 90 10.44 21.20 14.28
N ALA A 91 10.28 21.97 13.19
CA ALA A 91 9.75 23.34 13.25
C ALA A 91 8.46 23.49 14.08
N PHE A 92 7.56 22.49 14.03
CA PHE A 92 6.30 22.40 14.77
C PHE A 92 6.18 21.10 15.57
N ALA A 93 7.28 20.38 15.83
CA ALA A 93 7.20 19.11 16.56
C ALA A 93 6.56 19.28 17.95
N GLU A 94 5.80 18.28 18.40
CA GLU A 94 5.16 18.25 19.72
C GLU A 94 4.18 19.41 19.99
N CYS A 95 3.66 20.07 18.95
CA CYS A 95 2.55 21.01 19.09
C CYS A 95 1.22 20.24 19.25
N ASP A 96 1.03 19.61 20.40
CA ASP A 96 -0.06 18.65 20.68
C ASP A 96 -1.46 19.22 20.43
N ASN A 97 -1.65 20.55 20.52
CA ASN A 97 -2.93 21.23 20.30
C ASN A 97 -3.12 21.80 18.89
N LEU A 98 -2.13 21.71 18.00
CA LEU A 98 -2.23 22.16 16.62
C LEU A 98 -3.29 21.30 15.91
N LEU A 99 -4.33 21.94 15.37
CA LEU A 99 -5.45 21.25 14.71
C LEU A 99 -5.31 21.27 13.19
N GLU A 100 -4.86 22.39 12.65
CA GLU A 100 -4.80 22.63 11.21
C GLU A 100 -3.55 23.40 10.80
N ILE A 101 -3.02 23.08 9.61
CA ILE A 101 -1.94 23.84 8.98
C ILE A 101 -2.04 23.83 7.45
N ASP A 102 -1.99 25.04 6.88
CA ASP A 102 -1.95 25.24 5.43
C ASP A 102 -0.51 25.56 5.00
N ILE A 103 0.17 24.62 4.35
CA ILE A 103 1.53 24.81 3.80
C ILE A 103 1.40 25.54 2.45
N PRO A 104 1.86 26.80 2.33
CA PRO A 104 1.56 27.61 1.16
C PRO A 104 2.31 27.17 -0.11
N ASP A 105 1.77 27.54 -1.27
CA ASP A 105 2.32 27.31 -2.62
C ASP A 105 3.79 27.72 -2.80
N SER A 106 4.35 28.55 -1.92
CA SER A 106 5.72 29.04 -1.98
C SER A 106 6.75 28.13 -1.31
N VAL A 107 6.32 27.18 -0.47
CA VAL A 107 7.22 26.28 0.26
C VAL A 107 7.80 25.26 -0.71
N THR A 108 9.12 25.12 -0.70
CA THR A 108 9.87 24.15 -1.52
C THR A 108 10.49 23.04 -0.68
N THR A 109 10.76 23.30 0.60
CA THR A 109 11.47 22.36 1.49
C THR A 109 10.76 22.22 2.83
N ILE A 110 10.48 20.98 3.22
CA ILE A 110 9.98 20.59 4.55
C ILE A 110 10.99 19.63 5.18
N GLY A 111 11.58 20.03 6.30
CA GLY A 111 12.60 19.26 7.02
C GLY A 111 12.02 18.05 7.76
N SER A 112 12.90 17.14 8.17
CA SER A 112 12.51 15.93 8.90
C SER A 112 11.78 16.27 10.20
N ALA A 113 10.77 15.47 10.55
CA ALA A 113 9.96 15.61 11.76
C ALA A 113 9.33 17.01 11.94
N ALA A 114 9.17 17.80 10.86
CA ALA A 114 8.67 19.18 10.94
C ALA A 114 7.34 19.32 11.70
N PHE A 115 6.46 18.31 11.66
CA PHE A 115 5.19 18.27 12.38
C PHE A 115 5.05 17.01 13.26
N ALA A 116 6.15 16.35 13.60
CA ALA A 116 6.10 15.11 14.37
C ALA A 116 5.39 15.31 15.72
N ASN A 117 4.64 14.30 16.16
CA ASN A 117 3.89 14.27 17.41
C ASN A 117 2.89 15.42 17.60
N CYS A 118 2.39 16.06 16.54
CA CYS A 118 1.23 16.97 16.65
C CYS A 118 -0.05 16.14 16.79
N LYS A 119 -0.33 15.62 17.99
CA LYS A 119 -1.36 14.58 18.19
C LYS A 119 -2.77 14.99 17.80
N SER A 120 -3.11 16.29 17.85
CA SER A 120 -4.43 16.80 17.46
C SER A 120 -4.52 17.26 16.00
N LEU A 121 -3.42 17.20 15.24
CA LEU A 121 -3.38 17.67 13.86
C LEU A 121 -4.24 16.75 13.00
N CYS A 122 -5.24 17.31 12.34
CA CYS A 122 -6.21 16.53 11.56
C CYS A 122 -6.61 17.19 10.23
N ASP A 123 -6.19 18.43 9.98
CA ASP A 123 -6.45 19.15 8.73
C ASP A 123 -5.15 19.76 8.18
N VAL A 124 -4.64 19.19 7.09
CA VAL A 124 -3.37 19.60 6.49
C VAL A 124 -3.57 19.80 4.99
N SER A 125 -3.10 20.94 4.49
CA SER A 125 -3.00 21.17 3.05
C SER A 125 -1.56 21.47 2.63
N ILE A 126 -1.12 20.88 1.52
CA ILE A 126 0.23 21.03 0.96
C ILE A 126 0.16 21.74 -0.39
N GLY A 127 0.83 22.90 -0.47
CA GLY A 127 0.97 23.70 -1.68
C GLY A 127 1.72 22.98 -2.81
N LYS A 128 1.62 23.54 -4.02
CA LYS A 128 2.07 22.83 -5.24
C LYS A 128 3.59 22.71 -5.45
N SER A 129 4.42 23.43 -4.70
CA SER A 129 5.84 23.62 -5.03
C SER A 129 6.81 22.89 -4.11
N VAL A 130 6.32 22.01 -3.22
CA VAL A 130 7.20 21.24 -2.34
C VAL A 130 7.98 20.22 -3.17
N GLU A 131 9.31 20.30 -3.10
CA GLU A 131 10.25 19.47 -3.87
C GLU A 131 11.08 18.57 -2.93
N GLU A 132 11.40 19.04 -1.73
CA GLU A 132 12.23 18.33 -0.75
C GLU A 132 11.44 18.06 0.54
N ILE A 133 11.32 16.79 0.92
CA ILE A 133 10.65 16.32 2.13
C ILE A 133 11.61 15.47 2.96
N GLY A 134 11.76 15.82 4.23
CA GLY A 134 12.54 15.06 5.19
C GLY A 134 11.78 13.85 5.75
N SER A 135 12.47 13.05 6.55
CA SER A 135 11.92 11.82 7.14
C SER A 135 10.89 12.10 8.24
N GLY A 136 9.85 11.27 8.33
CA GLY A 136 8.91 11.27 9.46
C GLY A 136 8.16 12.58 9.69
N ILE A 137 7.83 13.34 8.63
CA ILE A 137 7.26 14.69 8.75
C ILE A 137 5.99 14.76 9.62
N PHE A 138 5.18 13.70 9.63
CA PHE A 138 3.95 13.58 10.45
C PHE A 138 3.98 12.38 11.39
N ALA A 139 5.17 11.83 11.68
CA ALA A 139 5.35 10.73 12.61
C ALA A 139 4.63 11.05 13.95
N GLY A 140 3.73 10.17 14.40
CA GLY A 140 2.98 10.38 15.66
C GLY A 140 1.80 11.34 15.60
N CYS A 141 1.43 11.87 14.44
CA CYS A 141 0.20 12.64 14.26
C CYS A 141 -1.03 11.72 14.26
N SER A 142 -1.39 11.18 15.42
CA SER A 142 -2.41 10.13 15.58
C SER A 142 -3.83 10.52 15.14
N SER A 143 -4.12 11.82 14.99
CA SER A 143 -5.41 12.31 14.49
C SER A 143 -5.43 12.55 12.98
N LEU A 144 -4.27 12.49 12.31
CA LEU A 144 -4.14 12.80 10.89
C LEU A 144 -4.42 11.55 10.07
N LYS A 145 -5.60 11.50 9.44
CA LYS A 145 -6.06 10.35 8.65
C LYS A 145 -5.77 10.51 7.16
N ASP A 146 -5.90 11.74 6.68
CA ASP A 146 -5.71 12.13 5.29
C ASP A 146 -5.16 13.56 5.25
N LEU A 147 -4.63 13.97 4.10
CA LEU A 147 -4.22 15.35 3.84
C LEU A 147 -4.46 15.73 2.38
N GLU A 148 -4.62 17.03 2.12
CA GLU A 148 -4.79 17.52 0.76
C GLU A 148 -3.44 17.93 0.16
N VAL A 149 -3.07 17.34 -0.97
CA VAL A 149 -2.00 17.86 -1.83
C VAL A 149 -2.61 18.65 -2.98
N SER A 150 -2.07 19.84 -3.26
CA SER A 150 -2.50 20.67 -4.38
C SER A 150 -2.52 19.87 -5.69
N THR A 151 -3.64 19.90 -6.41
CA THR A 151 -3.81 19.24 -7.72
C THR A 151 -2.86 19.74 -8.82
N LYS A 152 -2.08 20.80 -8.54
CA LYS A 152 -1.04 21.33 -9.42
C LYS A 152 0.37 20.88 -9.03
N SER A 153 0.50 20.13 -7.95
CA SER A 153 1.74 19.47 -7.57
C SER A 153 2.18 18.52 -8.69
N THR A 154 3.45 18.58 -9.05
CA THR A 154 4.08 17.64 -10.01
C THR A 154 5.05 16.70 -9.33
N THR A 155 5.24 16.83 -8.02
CA THR A 155 6.27 16.14 -7.23
C THR A 155 5.67 15.23 -6.17
N LEU A 156 4.49 15.57 -5.64
CA LEU A 156 3.83 14.86 -4.55
C LEU A 156 2.39 14.49 -4.87
N THR A 157 1.93 13.40 -4.26
CA THR A 157 0.53 12.98 -4.18
C THR A 157 0.22 12.40 -2.80
N CYS A 158 -1.02 12.49 -2.35
CA CYS A 158 -1.51 11.74 -1.19
C CYS A 158 -2.70 10.87 -1.63
N LEU A 159 -2.64 9.57 -1.36
CA LEU A 159 -3.69 8.60 -1.69
C LEU A 159 -3.87 7.64 -0.53
N ASP A 160 -5.12 7.39 -0.12
CA ASP A 160 -5.45 6.49 0.99
C ASP A 160 -4.63 6.76 2.26
N GLY A 161 -4.46 8.05 2.62
CA GLY A 161 -3.66 8.44 3.77
C GLY A 161 -2.17 8.15 3.66
N VAL A 162 -1.62 8.07 2.44
CA VAL A 162 -0.18 7.88 2.19
C VAL A 162 0.35 9.00 1.29
N LEU A 163 1.30 9.78 1.81
CA LEU A 163 2.04 10.81 1.08
C LEU A 163 3.25 10.19 0.37
N MET A 164 3.31 10.40 -0.95
CA MET A 164 4.24 9.75 -1.86
C MET A 164 4.77 10.73 -2.91
N SER A 165 5.81 10.32 -3.64
CA SER A 165 6.19 10.98 -4.89
C SER A 165 5.05 10.91 -5.92
N ALA A 166 4.99 11.86 -6.86
CA ALA A 166 3.91 11.93 -7.85
C ALA A 166 3.83 10.70 -8.77
N ASP A 167 4.97 10.05 -9.02
CA ASP A 167 5.05 8.76 -9.75
C ASP A 167 4.79 7.53 -8.87
N ARG A 168 4.60 7.74 -7.56
CA ARG A 168 4.31 6.73 -6.54
C ARG A 168 5.45 5.73 -6.31
N SER A 169 6.67 6.09 -6.71
CA SER A 169 7.89 5.28 -6.50
C SER A 169 8.42 5.35 -5.07
N TYR A 170 8.16 6.45 -4.35
CA TYR A 170 8.72 6.69 -3.02
C TYR A 170 7.62 7.03 -2.01
N ILE A 171 7.62 6.36 -0.85
CA ILE A 171 6.72 6.68 0.28
C ILE A 171 7.45 7.61 1.26
N TYR A 172 6.93 8.83 1.42
CA TYR A 172 7.45 9.78 2.41
C TYR A 172 6.85 9.54 3.80
N GLN A 173 5.54 9.31 3.88
CA GLN A 173 4.82 9.15 5.13
C GLN A 173 3.46 8.50 4.89
N MET A 174 3.19 7.38 5.56
CA MET A 174 1.84 6.93 5.84
C MET A 174 1.31 7.68 7.08
N LEU A 175 0.09 8.20 7.00
CA LEU A 175 -0.47 9.05 8.04
C LEU A 175 -0.92 8.22 9.25
N PRO A 176 -0.41 8.50 10.48
CA PRO A 176 -0.65 7.63 11.63
C PRO A 176 -2.11 7.45 12.07
N GLY A 177 -2.99 8.37 11.68
CA GLY A 177 -4.42 8.29 11.96
C GLY A 177 -5.22 7.42 10.98
N ARG A 178 -4.62 6.85 9.93
CA ARG A 178 -5.30 5.90 9.02
C ARG A 178 -5.90 4.76 9.84
N GLU A 179 -7.16 4.44 9.60
CA GLU A 179 -7.94 3.51 10.43
C GLU A 179 -7.93 2.08 9.89
N GLU A 180 -7.62 1.90 8.61
CA GLU A 180 -7.69 0.60 7.95
C GLU A 180 -6.60 -0.37 8.44
N PRO A 181 -6.95 -1.62 8.79
CA PRO A 181 -6.04 -2.59 9.40
C PRO A 181 -5.09 -3.25 8.41
N PHE A 182 -5.30 -3.07 7.11
CA PHE A 182 -4.50 -3.70 6.07
C PHE A 182 -3.96 -2.64 5.10
N TYR A 183 -2.76 -2.88 4.58
CA TYR A 183 -2.09 -2.00 3.62
C TYR A 183 -1.33 -2.80 2.56
N ILE A 184 -1.54 -2.46 1.29
CA ILE A 184 -0.78 -2.99 0.15
C ILE A 184 0.01 -1.84 -0.47
N MET A 185 1.33 -1.97 -0.53
CA MET A 185 2.14 -1.09 -1.37
C MET A 185 1.82 -1.36 -2.84
N ASN A 186 1.59 -0.29 -3.61
CA ASN A 186 1.38 -0.45 -5.04
C ASN A 186 2.66 -0.96 -5.75
N ASP A 187 2.50 -1.54 -6.94
CA ASP A 187 3.59 -2.15 -7.73
C ASP A 187 4.65 -1.15 -8.24
N ASN A 188 4.48 0.17 -8.05
CA ASN A 188 5.48 1.17 -8.40
C ASN A 188 6.41 1.54 -7.24
N VAL A 189 6.08 1.19 -6.00
CA VAL A 189 6.90 1.59 -4.85
C VAL A 189 8.26 0.88 -4.90
N GLU A 190 9.31 1.66 -5.09
CA GLU A 190 10.71 1.23 -5.17
C GLU A 190 11.48 1.55 -3.89
N GLU A 191 11.02 2.54 -3.11
CA GLU A 191 11.69 2.96 -1.87
C GLU A 191 10.69 3.44 -0.81
N VAL A 192 11.03 3.16 0.45
CA VAL A 192 10.31 3.65 1.63
C VAL A 192 11.24 4.54 2.44
N GLY A 193 10.81 5.76 2.73
CA GLY A 193 11.58 6.69 3.53
C GLY A 193 11.73 6.25 4.99
N GLN A 194 12.79 6.74 5.63
CA GLN A 194 12.97 6.53 7.07
C GLN A 194 11.76 7.06 7.85
N TYR A 195 11.30 6.30 8.85
CA TYR A 195 10.11 6.62 9.66
C TYR A 195 8.80 6.76 8.87
N ALA A 196 8.75 6.31 7.60
CA ALA A 196 7.58 6.49 6.75
C ALA A 196 6.29 5.91 7.35
N PHE A 197 6.37 4.81 8.09
CA PHE A 197 5.22 4.19 8.77
C PHE A 197 5.26 4.38 10.29
N TRP A 198 6.11 5.27 10.80
CA TRP A 198 6.31 5.41 12.24
C TRP A 198 5.02 5.81 12.96
N GLY A 199 4.63 5.01 13.94
CA GLY A 199 3.43 5.23 14.74
C GLY A 199 2.12 4.94 14.00
N CYS A 200 2.15 4.29 12.83
CA CYS A 200 0.96 3.76 12.15
C CYS A 200 0.40 2.56 12.93
N ARG A 201 -0.32 2.86 14.01
CA ARG A 201 -0.74 1.87 15.02
C ARG A 201 -1.98 1.08 14.63
N ASN A 202 -2.67 1.38 13.54
CA ASN A 202 -3.87 0.62 13.16
C ASN A 202 -3.59 -0.50 12.16
N VAL A 203 -2.49 -0.42 11.41
CA VAL A 203 -2.14 -1.46 10.43
C VAL A 203 -1.71 -2.72 11.17
N GLU A 204 -2.44 -3.80 10.92
CA GLU A 204 -2.17 -5.14 11.43
C GLU A 204 -1.46 -6.01 10.37
N HIS A 205 -1.69 -5.74 9.09
CA HIS A 205 -1.21 -6.58 8.01
C HIS A 205 -0.69 -5.72 6.85
N MET A 206 0.50 -6.06 6.35
CA MET A 206 1.13 -5.30 5.27
C MET A 206 1.69 -6.20 4.18
N ILE A 207 1.52 -5.78 2.92
CA ILE A 207 2.21 -6.34 1.75
C ILE A 207 3.20 -5.31 1.23
N ILE A 208 4.48 -5.70 1.20
CA ILE A 208 5.57 -4.90 0.66
C ILE A 208 5.64 -5.08 -0.86
N SER A 209 5.93 -4.00 -1.57
CA SER A 209 6.09 -4.00 -3.03
C SER A 209 7.19 -4.97 -3.47
N ASP A 210 7.02 -5.56 -4.65
CA ASP A 210 7.99 -6.50 -5.22
C ASP A 210 9.28 -5.83 -5.72
N LYS A 211 9.33 -4.49 -5.76
CA LYS A 211 10.50 -3.71 -6.15
C LYS A 211 11.36 -3.22 -4.97
N ILE A 212 10.94 -3.49 -3.73
CA ILE A 212 11.69 -3.06 -2.54
C ILE A 212 12.85 -4.02 -2.31
N GLU A 213 14.07 -3.52 -2.53
CA GLU A 213 15.32 -4.28 -2.30
C GLU A 213 15.87 -4.08 -0.88
N VAL A 214 15.65 -2.91 -0.28
CA VAL A 214 16.17 -2.54 1.04
C VAL A 214 15.03 -2.04 1.93
N ILE A 215 14.89 -2.63 3.11
CA ILE A 215 14.03 -2.09 4.14
C ILE A 215 14.78 -1.02 4.94
N SER A 216 14.49 0.25 4.63
CA SER A 216 15.17 1.42 5.20
C SER A 216 15.14 1.51 6.73
N PRO A 217 16.09 2.26 7.34
CA PRO A 217 16.09 2.51 8.77
C PRO A 217 14.76 3.02 9.30
N TYR A 218 14.28 2.40 10.39
CA TYR A 218 13.05 2.79 11.08
C TYR A 218 11.78 2.81 10.22
N ALA A 219 11.78 2.23 9.01
CA ALA A 219 10.67 2.35 8.05
C ALA A 219 9.32 1.95 8.66
N PHE A 220 9.29 0.84 9.41
CA PHE A 220 8.12 0.26 10.07
C PHE A 220 8.23 0.29 11.61
N SER A 221 9.10 1.12 12.17
CA SER A 221 9.26 1.22 13.63
C SER A 221 7.97 1.72 14.30
N ASN A 222 7.69 1.25 15.51
CA ASN A 222 6.52 1.61 16.32
C ASN A 222 5.15 1.29 15.67
N MET A 223 5.09 0.33 14.74
CA MET A 223 3.83 -0.23 14.26
C MET A 223 3.30 -1.27 15.27
N GLU A 224 2.84 -0.80 16.43
CA GLU A 224 2.55 -1.64 17.61
C GLU A 224 1.50 -2.75 17.38
N ASN A 225 0.59 -2.59 16.41
CA ASN A 225 -0.43 -3.59 16.08
C ASN A 225 -0.10 -4.43 14.84
N LEU A 226 1.04 -4.19 14.17
CA LEU A 226 1.47 -4.98 13.01
C LEU A 226 1.69 -6.43 13.44
N LYS A 227 0.90 -7.35 12.90
CA LYS A 227 0.90 -8.80 13.20
C LYS A 227 1.65 -9.59 12.15
N SER A 228 1.53 -9.21 10.89
CA SER A 228 2.24 -9.87 9.79
C SER A 228 2.68 -8.90 8.68
N VAL A 229 3.81 -9.25 8.08
CA VAL A 229 4.38 -8.57 6.90
C VAL A 229 4.65 -9.62 5.85
N SER A 230 4.07 -9.42 4.66
CA SER A 230 4.42 -10.17 3.46
C SER A 230 5.55 -9.45 2.74
N MET A 231 6.75 -10.03 2.81
CA MET A 231 7.94 -9.53 2.12
C MET A 231 8.05 -10.11 0.71
N SER A 232 8.59 -9.31 -0.20
CA SER A 232 9.02 -9.78 -1.52
C SER A 232 10.37 -10.47 -1.45
N PHE A 233 10.60 -11.42 -2.35
CA PHE A 233 11.91 -12.04 -2.60
C PHE A 233 12.95 -11.07 -3.20
N ALA A 234 12.56 -9.83 -3.50
CA ALA A 234 13.51 -8.79 -3.89
C ALA A 234 14.30 -8.22 -2.70
N VAL A 235 13.80 -8.40 -1.47
CA VAL A 235 14.44 -7.82 -0.28
C VAL A 235 15.79 -8.51 -0.04
N THR A 236 16.86 -7.72 -0.01
CA THR A 236 18.24 -8.17 0.23
C THR A 236 18.78 -7.69 1.58
N GLU A 237 18.27 -6.57 2.10
CA GLU A 237 18.76 -5.93 3.31
C GLU A 237 17.61 -5.43 4.20
N ILE A 238 17.72 -5.66 5.51
CA ILE A 238 16.83 -5.11 6.53
C ILE A 238 17.65 -4.26 7.51
N ASP A 239 17.52 -2.94 7.41
CA ASP A 239 18.41 -1.99 8.08
C ASP A 239 18.00 -1.69 9.54
N MET A 240 18.76 -0.82 10.20
CA MET A 240 18.66 -0.51 11.61
C MET A 240 17.23 -0.17 12.03
N LYS A 241 16.74 -0.89 13.05
CA LYS A 241 15.43 -0.63 13.68
C LYS A 241 14.26 -0.62 12.70
N ALA A 242 14.38 -1.26 11.54
CA ALA A 242 13.35 -1.34 10.51
C ALA A 242 11.97 -1.70 11.07
N PHE A 243 11.91 -2.66 12.00
CA PHE A 243 10.70 -3.12 12.68
C PHE A 243 10.76 -2.91 14.20
N GLU A 244 11.56 -1.95 14.69
CA GLU A 244 11.67 -1.67 16.13
C GLU A 244 10.29 -1.45 16.77
N ASP A 245 10.04 -2.00 17.95
CA ASP A 245 8.80 -1.86 18.71
C ASP A 245 7.53 -2.31 17.96
N CYS A 246 7.65 -3.21 16.97
CA CYS A 246 6.51 -3.97 16.43
C CYS A 246 6.08 -5.07 17.40
N ILE A 247 5.55 -4.66 18.56
CA ILE A 247 5.30 -5.56 19.71
C ILE A 247 4.25 -6.65 19.45
N SER A 248 3.38 -6.47 18.45
CA SER A 248 2.38 -7.45 18.04
C SER A 248 2.82 -8.31 16.86
N LEU A 249 4.02 -8.10 16.32
CA LEU A 249 4.50 -8.87 15.18
C LEU A 249 4.74 -10.31 15.65
N GLU A 250 3.85 -11.20 15.23
CA GLU A 250 3.90 -12.61 15.60
C GLU A 250 4.76 -13.38 14.61
N GLN A 251 4.69 -13.01 13.34
CA GLN A 251 5.21 -13.82 12.26
C GLN A 251 5.71 -12.95 11.10
N ILE A 252 6.89 -13.26 10.61
CA ILE A 252 7.47 -12.61 9.42
C ILE A 252 8.24 -13.61 8.57
N TYR A 253 8.02 -13.55 7.26
CA TYR A 253 8.82 -14.31 6.29
C TYR A 253 10.07 -13.52 5.92
N ILE A 254 11.23 -14.11 6.15
CA ILE A 254 12.53 -13.58 5.75
C ILE A 254 13.01 -14.40 4.55
N PRO A 255 13.00 -13.83 3.32
CA PRO A 255 13.38 -14.57 2.12
C PRO A 255 14.86 -14.94 2.10
N ASP A 256 15.20 -15.96 1.31
CA ASP A 256 16.58 -16.45 1.11
C ASP A 256 17.49 -15.40 0.43
N SER A 257 16.89 -14.49 -0.33
CA SER A 257 17.53 -13.31 -0.92
C SER A 257 18.13 -12.35 0.10
N VAL A 258 17.68 -12.38 1.36
CA VAL A 258 18.22 -11.52 2.42
C VAL A 258 19.65 -11.96 2.75
N VAL A 259 20.59 -11.02 2.61
CA VAL A 259 22.01 -11.23 2.90
C VAL A 259 22.50 -10.38 4.08
N GLU A 260 21.69 -9.44 4.55
CA GLU A 260 22.02 -8.57 5.68
C GLU A 260 20.76 -8.20 6.50
N ILE A 261 20.86 -8.34 7.83
CA ILE A 261 19.86 -7.86 8.80
C ILE A 261 20.64 -7.16 9.92
N HIS A 262 20.34 -5.89 10.14
CA HIS A 262 20.97 -5.12 11.22
C HIS A 262 20.58 -5.70 12.60
N GLU A 263 21.50 -5.72 13.56
CA GLU A 263 21.29 -6.33 14.89
C GLU A 263 20.08 -5.78 15.65
N THR A 264 19.74 -4.51 15.42
CA THR A 264 18.61 -3.81 16.04
C THR A 264 17.33 -3.83 15.19
N ALA A 265 17.31 -4.48 14.03
CA ALA A 265 16.20 -4.42 13.08
C ALA A 265 14.85 -4.83 13.70
N PHE A 266 14.87 -5.75 14.67
CA PHE A 266 13.70 -6.29 15.36
C PHE A 266 13.72 -6.02 16.87
N ASP A 267 14.44 -4.98 17.33
CA ASP A 267 14.43 -4.58 18.74
C ASP A 267 12.99 -4.36 19.24
N GLY A 268 12.66 -4.84 20.44
CA GLY A 268 11.31 -4.70 21.01
C GLY A 268 10.23 -5.62 20.41
N CYS A 269 10.53 -6.40 19.36
CA CYS A 269 9.62 -7.39 18.76
C CYS A 269 9.49 -8.65 19.65
N SER A 270 8.82 -8.52 20.78
CA SER A 270 8.80 -9.57 21.83
C SER A 270 8.13 -10.90 21.44
N LYS A 271 7.37 -10.94 20.35
CA LYS A 271 6.59 -12.13 19.91
C LYS A 271 7.05 -12.70 18.58
N VAL A 272 7.97 -12.03 17.88
CA VAL A 272 8.24 -12.35 16.48
C VAL A 272 8.80 -13.75 16.33
N GLN A 273 8.28 -14.47 15.36
CA GLN A 273 8.79 -15.74 14.87
C GLN A 273 9.22 -15.58 13.42
N PHE A 274 10.42 -16.02 13.10
CA PHE A 274 10.94 -15.99 11.74
C PHE A 274 10.54 -17.25 10.99
N TYR A 275 10.10 -17.03 9.75
CA TYR A 275 9.86 -18.05 8.75
C TYR A 275 10.91 -17.86 7.68
N THR A 276 11.78 -18.84 7.52
CA THR A 276 12.99 -18.66 6.72
C THR A 276 13.53 -20.03 6.31
N GLU A 277 14.34 -20.06 5.25
CA GLU A 277 14.89 -21.31 4.73
C GLU A 277 16.02 -21.82 5.60
N GLN A 278 16.15 -23.15 5.70
CA GLN A 278 17.25 -23.75 6.43
C GLN A 278 18.60 -23.36 5.81
N GLY A 279 19.48 -22.74 6.61
CA GLY A 279 20.81 -22.32 6.17
C GLY A 279 20.85 -20.92 5.52
N SER A 280 19.71 -20.24 5.41
CA SER A 280 19.65 -18.84 4.98
C SER A 280 20.29 -17.88 5.98
N TYR A 281 20.50 -16.62 5.57
CA TYR A 281 20.92 -15.56 6.48
C TYR A 281 19.88 -15.33 7.58
N GLY A 282 18.58 -15.33 7.23
CA GLY A 282 17.48 -15.19 8.18
C GLY A 282 17.51 -16.25 9.28
N ALA A 283 17.82 -17.51 8.94
CA ALA A 283 17.98 -18.58 9.92
C ALA A 283 19.16 -18.31 10.87
N SER A 284 20.32 -17.94 10.31
CA SER A 284 21.54 -17.65 11.09
C SER A 284 21.32 -16.47 12.04
N PHE A 285 20.70 -15.39 11.55
CA PHE A 285 20.37 -14.21 12.35
C PHE A 285 19.40 -14.54 13.49
N ALA A 286 18.38 -15.36 13.22
CA ALA A 286 17.42 -15.75 14.25
C ALA A 286 18.09 -16.58 15.37
N GLU A 287 18.97 -17.51 15.01
CA GLU A 287 19.77 -18.28 15.98
C GLU A 287 20.65 -17.38 16.85
N ASP A 288 21.42 -16.48 16.23
CA ASP A 288 22.35 -15.58 16.92
C ASP A 288 21.64 -14.61 17.89
N ASN A 289 20.42 -14.19 17.55
CA ASN A 289 19.64 -13.22 18.32
C ASN A 289 18.55 -13.87 19.20
N SER A 290 18.52 -15.20 19.31
CA SER A 290 17.51 -15.94 20.09
C SER A 290 16.06 -15.63 19.69
N ILE A 291 15.84 -15.33 18.41
CA ILE A 291 14.50 -15.18 17.82
C ILE A 291 13.98 -16.59 17.52
N GLY A 292 12.72 -16.86 17.88
CA GLY A 292 12.13 -18.16 17.53
C GLY A 292 12.00 -18.28 16.01
N MET A 293 12.41 -19.40 15.46
CA MET A 293 12.36 -19.63 14.01
C MET A 293 11.76 -20.99 13.68
N THR A 294 11.10 -21.05 12.52
CA THR A 294 10.74 -22.30 11.88
C THR A 294 11.46 -22.42 10.54
N THR A 295 12.29 -23.45 10.43
CA THR A 295 13.07 -23.78 9.22
C THR A 295 12.51 -24.99 8.47
N THR A 296 11.51 -25.68 9.04
CA THR A 296 10.61 -26.54 8.28
C THR A 296 9.87 -25.67 7.28
N PRO A 297 9.69 -26.10 6.01
CA PRO A 297 8.86 -25.35 5.08
C PRO A 297 7.47 -25.19 5.70
N ILE A 298 7.16 -23.99 6.17
CA ILE A 298 5.78 -23.57 6.39
C ILE A 298 5.55 -22.60 5.25
N TYR A 299 4.95 -23.11 4.18
CA TYR A 299 4.50 -22.28 3.08
C TYR A 299 3.33 -21.43 3.56
N GLY A 300 3.66 -20.30 4.18
CA GLY A 300 2.73 -19.23 4.50
C GLY A 300 2.34 -19.17 5.95
N LEU A 301 2.46 -17.96 6.48
CA LEU A 301 1.58 -17.51 7.54
C LEU A 301 0.15 -17.65 7.00
N SER A 302 -0.59 -18.63 7.50
CA SER A 302 -2.03 -18.60 7.39
C SER A 302 -2.49 -17.41 8.23
N TYR A 303 -3.12 -16.41 7.61
CA TYR A 303 -3.88 -15.43 8.39
C TYR A 303 -5.17 -15.02 7.67
N ALA A 304 -6.26 -15.49 8.30
CA ALA A 304 -7.66 -15.08 8.28
C ALA A 304 -8.33 -14.80 6.91
N GLU A 305 -8.95 -15.85 6.37
CA GLU A 305 -9.99 -15.76 5.31
C GLU A 305 -11.10 -14.75 5.64
N ASP A 306 -11.39 -14.52 6.93
CA ASP A 306 -12.48 -13.64 7.39
C ASP A 306 -12.18 -12.13 7.34
N VAL A 307 -10.92 -11.69 7.18
CA VAL A 307 -10.54 -10.25 7.23
C VAL A 307 -10.35 -9.64 5.83
N LYS A 308 -10.17 -10.50 4.82
CA LYS A 308 -9.81 -10.09 3.45
C LYS A 308 -11.01 -9.58 2.64
N GLU A 309 -12.20 -10.13 2.88
CA GLU A 309 -13.45 -9.79 2.17
C GLU A 309 -13.91 -8.35 2.47
N ASP A 310 -13.84 -7.93 3.74
CA ASP A 310 -14.26 -6.59 4.18
C ASP A 310 -13.35 -5.47 3.66
N TYR A 311 -12.05 -5.73 3.48
CA TYR A 311 -11.06 -4.74 3.03
C TYR A 311 -11.18 -4.41 1.53
N TYR A 312 -11.38 -5.42 0.68
CA TYR A 312 -11.55 -5.20 -0.76
C TYR A 312 -12.88 -4.51 -1.10
N GLU A 313 -13.95 -4.78 -0.33
CA GLU A 313 -15.22 -4.06 -0.44
C GLU A 313 -15.09 -2.59 0.00
N ALA A 314 -14.32 -2.30 1.06
CA ALA A 314 -14.07 -0.94 1.52
C ALA A 314 -13.27 -0.06 0.52
N ILE A 315 -12.26 -0.64 -0.16
CA ILE A 315 -11.51 0.03 -1.24
C ILE A 315 -12.43 0.31 -2.43
N LYS A 316 -13.23 -0.68 -2.86
CA LYS A 316 -14.21 -0.53 -3.95
C LYS A 316 -15.18 0.62 -3.67
N GLU A 317 -15.71 0.69 -2.45
CA GLU A 317 -16.61 1.78 -2.05
C GLU A 317 -15.93 3.16 -2.00
N ALA A 318 -14.63 3.22 -1.68
CA ALA A 318 -13.86 4.47 -1.63
C ALA A 318 -13.51 4.99 -3.04
N GLU A 319 -13.14 4.09 -3.95
CA GLU A 319 -12.86 4.41 -5.35
C GLU A 319 -14.14 4.82 -6.10
N GLU A 320 -15.26 4.12 -5.90
CA GLU A 320 -16.57 4.46 -6.49
C GLU A 320 -17.11 5.81 -5.99
N LYS A 321 -16.87 6.18 -4.72
CA LYS A 321 -17.22 7.51 -4.19
C LYS A 321 -16.40 8.63 -4.84
N SER A 322 -15.14 8.37 -5.19
CA SER A 322 -14.29 9.35 -5.86
C SER A 322 -14.73 9.63 -7.31
N GLU A 323 -15.30 8.63 -7.99
CA GLU A 323 -15.76 8.73 -9.38
C GLU A 323 -17.18 9.29 -9.51
N GLN A 324 -18.09 9.00 -8.57
CA GLN A 324 -19.48 9.48 -8.60
C GLN A 324 -19.61 11.00 -8.39
N GLU A 325 -18.67 11.65 -7.71
CA GLU A 325 -18.68 13.12 -7.59
C GLU A 325 -18.30 13.84 -8.89
N ALA A 326 -17.73 13.12 -9.87
CA ALA A 326 -17.23 13.71 -11.12
C ALA A 326 -18.30 13.89 -12.21
N ASN A 327 -19.35 13.07 -12.30
CA ASN A 327 -20.35 13.20 -13.37
C ASN A 327 -21.70 12.50 -13.09
N ALA A 328 -22.82 13.24 -13.06
CA ALA A 328 -24.16 12.62 -13.16
C ALA A 328 -25.19 13.51 -13.92
N PRO A 329 -25.84 13.00 -14.99
CA PRO A 329 -27.14 13.48 -15.48
C PRO A 329 -28.32 12.60 -14.98
N LYS A 330 -29.53 13.17 -14.92
CA LYS A 330 -30.75 12.60 -14.29
C LYS A 330 -31.55 11.60 -15.17
N PRO A 331 -32.35 10.67 -14.59
CA PRO A 331 -33.14 9.67 -15.33
C PRO A 331 -34.60 10.09 -15.65
N ILE A 332 -35.22 9.37 -16.62
CA ILE A 332 -36.58 9.52 -17.17
C ILE A 332 -37.49 8.35 -16.71
N GLU A 333 -38.79 8.59 -16.47
CA GLU A 333 -39.82 7.62 -16.04
C GLU A 333 -40.51 6.86 -17.20
N ILE A 334 -40.98 5.61 -16.96
CA ILE A 334 -41.90 4.85 -17.85
C ILE A 334 -42.91 4.02 -17.02
N GLY A 335 -44.16 3.90 -17.52
CA GLY A 335 -45.39 3.39 -16.86
C GLY A 335 -45.84 1.93 -17.14
N PRO A 336 -47.16 1.61 -17.11
CA PRO A 336 -47.71 0.55 -16.22
C PRO A 336 -47.95 -0.88 -16.80
N ASP A 337 -47.41 -1.29 -17.95
CA ASP A 337 -47.64 -2.65 -18.52
C ASP A 337 -46.34 -3.46 -18.70
N VAL A 338 -45.50 -3.52 -17.66
CA VAL A 338 -44.21 -4.24 -17.67
C VAL A 338 -44.29 -5.51 -16.82
N MET A 339 -44.06 -6.69 -17.43
CA MET A 339 -44.13 -8.04 -16.82
C MET A 339 -42.86 -8.42 -16.03
N GLY A 340 -42.40 -7.53 -15.17
CA GLY A 340 -41.19 -7.68 -14.35
C GLY A 340 -40.35 -6.41 -14.39
N TYR A 341 -39.89 -5.93 -13.23
CA TYR A 341 -39.01 -4.76 -13.15
C TYR A 341 -37.57 -5.20 -12.88
N THR A 342 -36.62 -4.56 -13.56
CA THR A 342 -35.19 -4.68 -13.24
C THR A 342 -34.90 -3.87 -11.99
N THR A 343 -34.20 -4.45 -11.02
CA THR A 343 -33.55 -3.72 -9.93
C THR A 343 -32.05 -3.99 -10.00
N ILE A 344 -31.25 -2.99 -9.64
CA ILE A 344 -29.80 -3.14 -9.48
C ILE A 344 -29.54 -3.50 -8.03
N VAL A 345 -28.84 -4.61 -7.81
CA VAL A 345 -28.21 -4.96 -6.54
C VAL A 345 -26.77 -5.37 -6.88
N GLY A 346 -25.78 -4.63 -6.39
CA GLY A 346 -24.35 -4.96 -6.55
C GLY A 346 -23.88 -5.11 -8.01
N ASN A 347 -24.19 -4.13 -8.88
CA ASN A 347 -23.79 -4.06 -10.29
C ASN A 347 -24.15 -5.24 -11.23
N ASN A 348 -24.95 -6.24 -10.80
CA ASN A 348 -25.58 -7.22 -11.71
C ASN A 348 -27.10 -7.05 -11.80
N ALA A 349 -27.63 -7.29 -13.00
CA ALA A 349 -29.06 -7.42 -13.24
C ALA A 349 -29.52 -8.84 -12.88
N VAL A 350 -30.10 -9.03 -11.70
CA VAL A 350 -30.68 -10.34 -11.32
C VAL A 350 -32.07 -10.49 -11.95
N VAL A 351 -32.22 -11.45 -12.88
CA VAL A 351 -33.51 -11.93 -13.35
C VAL A 351 -33.87 -13.20 -12.57
N LEU A 352 -34.88 -13.12 -11.71
CA LEU A 352 -35.50 -14.32 -11.14
C LEU A 352 -36.68 -14.76 -12.01
N MET A 353 -36.55 -15.94 -12.64
CA MET A 353 -37.37 -17.13 -12.36
C MET A 353 -37.40 -18.09 -13.56
N ASP A 354 -37.18 -19.38 -13.31
CA ASP A 354 -38.15 -20.41 -13.70
C ASP A 354 -38.39 -21.42 -12.56
N SER A 355 -39.67 -21.65 -12.38
CA SER A 355 -40.50 -22.30 -11.39
C SER A 355 -40.49 -23.84 -11.34
N ALA A 356 -39.40 -24.51 -11.72
CA ALA A 356 -39.45 -25.97 -11.92
C ALA A 356 -38.54 -26.87 -11.04
N LYS A 357 -37.50 -26.38 -10.36
CA LYS A 357 -36.53 -27.30 -9.68
C LYS A 357 -35.87 -26.74 -8.41
N GLY A 358 -36.66 -26.28 -7.44
CA GLY A 358 -36.10 -25.80 -6.18
C GLY A 358 -35.35 -26.88 -5.39
N GLU A 359 -34.02 -26.86 -5.41
CA GLU A 359 -33.12 -27.46 -4.39
C GLU A 359 -31.78 -26.68 -4.31
N VAL A 360 -31.23 -26.62 -3.10
CA VAL A 360 -29.85 -26.23 -2.76
C VAL A 360 -29.03 -27.51 -2.64
N VAL A 361 -27.86 -27.60 -3.26
CA VAL A 361 -26.94 -28.73 -3.14
C VAL A 361 -25.61 -28.25 -2.55
N SER A 362 -25.23 -28.83 -1.41
CA SER A 362 -23.93 -28.67 -0.77
C SER A 362 -22.88 -29.60 -1.40
N GLY A 363 -21.67 -29.09 -1.66
CA GLY A 363 -20.45 -29.85 -1.96
C GLY A 363 -20.00 -29.83 -3.43
N SER A 364 -18.74 -29.43 -3.64
CA SER A 364 -17.91 -29.61 -4.87
C SER A 364 -18.28 -28.75 -6.09
N ASN A 365 -17.27 -28.07 -6.65
CA ASN A 365 -17.23 -27.30 -7.90
C ASN A 365 -17.59 -25.81 -7.78
N VAL A 366 -16.57 -24.97 -7.58
CA VAL A 366 -16.69 -23.53 -7.83
C VAL A 366 -16.86 -23.33 -9.33
N GLN A 367 -18.08 -23.04 -9.77
CA GLN A 367 -18.36 -22.64 -11.15
C GLN A 367 -17.99 -21.17 -11.31
N TRP A 368 -17.30 -20.82 -12.41
CA TRP A 368 -16.95 -19.44 -12.73
C TRP A 368 -18.21 -18.56 -12.73
N ASN A 369 -18.34 -17.73 -11.70
CA ASN A 369 -19.51 -16.89 -11.47
C ASN A 369 -19.21 -15.42 -11.83
N ASP A 370 -20.20 -14.55 -11.65
CA ASP A 370 -20.05 -13.13 -11.97
C ASP A 370 -18.99 -12.43 -11.09
N GLU A 371 -18.70 -12.96 -9.89
CA GLU A 371 -17.66 -12.46 -8.97
C GLU A 371 -16.25 -12.85 -9.46
N MET A 372 -16.06 -14.10 -9.89
CA MET A 372 -14.82 -14.58 -10.51
C MET A 372 -14.56 -13.93 -11.86
N SER A 373 -15.62 -13.51 -12.55
CA SER A 373 -15.49 -12.73 -13.79
C SER A 373 -14.87 -11.35 -13.56
N ALA A 374 -15.01 -10.76 -12.36
CA ALA A 374 -14.32 -9.52 -11.99
C ALA A 374 -12.81 -9.72 -11.77
N MET A 375 -12.38 -10.96 -11.53
CA MET A 375 -10.97 -11.37 -11.43
C MET A 375 -10.33 -11.61 -12.79
N ALA A 376 -11.11 -11.53 -13.88
CA ALA A 376 -10.62 -11.57 -15.25
C ALA A 376 -10.93 -10.25 -15.97
N GLN A 377 -9.98 -9.30 -15.96
CA GLN A 377 -10.15 -7.99 -16.61
C GLN A 377 -9.34 -7.93 -17.90
N ASP A 378 -9.98 -7.50 -18.99
CA ASP A 378 -9.36 -7.36 -20.32
C ASP A 378 -8.61 -8.63 -20.79
N GLY A 379 -9.15 -9.81 -20.42
CA GLY A 379 -8.52 -11.09 -20.74
C GLY A 379 -7.31 -11.44 -19.86
N THR A 380 -7.10 -10.75 -18.74
CA THR A 380 -6.08 -11.09 -17.74
C THR A 380 -6.76 -11.65 -16.50
N LEU A 381 -6.44 -12.88 -16.14
CA LEU A 381 -6.71 -13.38 -14.79
C LEU A 381 -5.75 -12.69 -13.83
N LEU A 382 -6.30 -11.87 -12.93
CA LEU A 382 -5.56 -10.91 -12.12
C LEU A 382 -4.59 -11.57 -11.14
N ALA A 383 -3.60 -10.78 -10.75
CA ALA A 383 -2.59 -11.21 -9.79
C ALA A 383 -3.26 -11.56 -8.45
N ASN A 384 -2.80 -12.63 -7.82
CA ASN A 384 -3.34 -13.14 -6.55
C ASN A 384 -4.83 -13.51 -6.53
N ALA A 385 -5.50 -13.65 -7.68
CA ALA A 385 -6.95 -13.89 -7.77
C ALA A 385 -7.45 -15.02 -6.85
N PHE A 386 -6.69 -16.12 -6.80
CA PHE A 386 -6.92 -17.31 -6.00
C PHE A 386 -5.71 -17.67 -5.14
N TYR A 387 -4.89 -16.69 -4.76
CA TYR A 387 -3.73 -16.94 -3.91
C TYR A 387 -4.16 -17.48 -2.54
N GLY A 388 -3.62 -18.64 -2.15
CA GLY A 388 -3.84 -19.26 -0.85
C GLY A 388 -5.22 -19.89 -0.66
N VAL A 389 -6.02 -20.07 -1.72
CA VAL A 389 -7.38 -20.62 -1.61
C VAL A 389 -7.30 -22.13 -1.38
N ASN A 390 -7.27 -22.52 -0.11
CA ASN A 390 -7.08 -23.90 0.33
C ASN A 390 -8.33 -24.81 0.12
N THR A 391 -9.46 -24.23 -0.27
CA THR A 391 -10.71 -24.95 -0.58
C THR A 391 -10.93 -25.17 -2.09
N LEU A 392 -10.11 -24.53 -2.93
CA LEU A 392 -10.25 -24.59 -4.39
C LEU A 392 -9.56 -25.84 -4.93
N GLU A 393 -10.29 -26.96 -5.01
CA GLU A 393 -9.75 -28.24 -5.53
C GLU A 393 -9.81 -28.35 -7.05
N GLU A 394 -10.82 -27.73 -7.68
CA GLU A 394 -11.04 -27.73 -9.12
C GLU A 394 -11.38 -26.31 -9.58
N VAL A 395 -10.74 -25.85 -10.64
CA VAL A 395 -11.01 -24.55 -11.27
C VAL A 395 -11.12 -24.69 -12.77
N VAL A 396 -12.15 -24.05 -13.35
CA VAL A 396 -12.30 -23.91 -14.79
C VAL A 396 -11.99 -22.46 -15.15
N ILE A 397 -10.82 -22.22 -15.75
CA ILE A 397 -10.45 -20.89 -16.24
C ILE A 397 -11.25 -20.61 -17.53
N PRO A 398 -11.94 -19.46 -17.65
CA PRO A 398 -12.84 -19.22 -18.75
C PRO A 398 -12.09 -18.95 -20.05
N ASN A 399 -12.71 -19.35 -21.16
CA ASN A 399 -12.24 -18.99 -22.50
C ASN A 399 -12.20 -17.46 -22.65
N GLY A 400 -11.12 -16.94 -23.24
CA GLY A 400 -10.88 -15.50 -23.38
C GLY A 400 -9.87 -14.93 -22.40
N VAL A 401 -9.41 -15.73 -21.42
CA VAL A 401 -8.18 -15.44 -20.69
C VAL A 401 -7.00 -15.57 -21.65
N THR A 402 -6.24 -14.50 -21.75
CA THR A 402 -5.02 -14.31 -22.55
C THR A 402 -3.76 -14.22 -21.68
N LYS A 403 -3.91 -13.91 -20.39
CA LYS A 403 -2.80 -13.80 -19.42
C LYS A 403 -3.25 -14.34 -18.07
N ILE A 404 -2.42 -15.15 -17.43
CA ILE A 404 -2.58 -15.54 -16.02
C ILE A 404 -1.49 -14.82 -15.24
N ASP A 405 -1.88 -13.83 -14.44
CA ASP A 405 -0.95 -12.90 -13.81
C ASP A 405 -0.27 -13.48 -12.56
N LYS A 406 0.69 -12.73 -12.02
CA LYS A 406 1.57 -13.19 -10.94
C LYS A 406 0.78 -13.73 -9.75
N PHE A 407 1.17 -14.89 -9.24
CA PHE A 407 0.55 -15.55 -8.08
C PHE A 407 -0.96 -15.84 -8.20
N ALA A 408 -1.54 -15.84 -9.40
CA ALA A 408 -2.99 -15.96 -9.60
C ALA A 408 -3.62 -17.17 -8.89
N PHE A 409 -2.92 -18.28 -8.75
CA PHE A 409 -3.34 -19.50 -8.07
C PHE A 409 -2.36 -20.00 -7.01
N ALA A 410 -1.25 -19.29 -6.79
CA ALA A 410 -0.21 -19.78 -5.90
C ALA A 410 -0.79 -20.14 -4.52
N ARG A 411 -0.38 -21.28 -3.97
CA ARG A 411 -0.86 -21.81 -2.69
C ARG A 411 -2.35 -22.17 -2.65
N SER A 412 -3.02 -22.31 -3.78
CA SER A 412 -4.35 -22.89 -3.84
C SER A 412 -4.30 -24.42 -3.81
N SER A 413 -5.36 -25.05 -3.32
CA SER A 413 -5.47 -26.52 -3.25
C SER A 413 -5.84 -27.18 -4.59
N ILE A 414 -5.63 -26.49 -5.72
CA ILE A 414 -6.08 -27.00 -7.01
C ILE A 414 -5.35 -28.31 -7.32
N THR A 415 -6.12 -29.28 -7.77
CA THR A 415 -5.61 -30.63 -8.09
C THR A 415 -5.30 -30.79 -9.57
N SER A 416 -6.03 -30.04 -10.40
CA SER A 416 -5.80 -29.97 -11.82
C SER A 416 -6.18 -28.61 -12.38
N VAL A 417 -5.51 -28.21 -13.46
CA VAL A 417 -5.85 -27.01 -14.22
C VAL A 417 -5.72 -27.27 -15.72
N GLU A 418 -6.75 -26.86 -16.46
CA GLU A 418 -6.72 -26.76 -17.92
C GLU A 418 -6.63 -25.28 -18.30
N ILE A 419 -5.47 -24.90 -18.85
CA ILE A 419 -5.24 -23.53 -19.30
C ILE A 419 -6.01 -23.34 -20.63
N PRO A 420 -6.86 -22.30 -20.76
CA PRO A 420 -7.75 -22.19 -21.90
C PRO A 420 -6.99 -21.77 -23.16
N GLU A 421 -7.43 -22.31 -24.30
CA GLU A 421 -6.92 -21.93 -25.62
C GLU A 421 -7.09 -20.41 -25.84
N GLY A 422 -6.00 -19.74 -26.21
CA GLY A 422 -5.91 -18.28 -26.30
C GLY A 422 -5.10 -17.64 -25.17
N THR A 423 -4.77 -18.38 -24.10
CA THR A 423 -3.80 -17.93 -23.09
C THR A 423 -2.43 -17.80 -23.73
N ILE A 424 -1.82 -16.63 -23.65
CA ILE A 424 -0.53 -16.28 -24.25
C ILE A 424 0.60 -16.36 -23.21
N SER A 425 0.35 -15.88 -21.99
CA SER A 425 1.35 -15.84 -20.92
C SER A 425 0.84 -16.34 -19.57
N ILE A 426 1.75 -16.99 -18.85
CA ILE A 426 1.61 -17.39 -17.44
C ILE A 426 2.75 -16.70 -16.70
N GLU A 427 2.41 -15.78 -15.80
CA GLU A 427 3.38 -14.90 -15.15
C GLU A 427 3.97 -15.50 -13.88
N TYR A 428 4.87 -14.73 -13.26
CA TYR A 428 5.71 -15.16 -12.15
C TYR A 428 4.91 -15.86 -11.05
N ALA A 429 5.35 -17.08 -10.71
CA ALA A 429 4.77 -17.84 -9.61
C ALA A 429 3.25 -18.03 -9.68
N ALA A 430 2.63 -18.01 -10.87
CA ALA A 430 1.17 -18.10 -11.03
C ALA A 430 0.54 -19.30 -10.32
N PHE A 431 1.19 -20.47 -10.31
CA PHE A 431 0.75 -21.72 -9.66
C PHE A 431 1.76 -22.22 -8.61
N TYR A 432 2.60 -21.34 -8.10
CA TYR A 432 3.61 -21.64 -7.10
C TYR A 432 3.01 -22.24 -5.82
N HIS A 433 3.50 -23.40 -5.35
CA HIS A 433 2.90 -24.13 -4.22
C HIS A 433 1.43 -24.50 -4.37
N CYS A 434 0.97 -24.79 -5.58
CA CYS A 434 -0.24 -25.60 -5.68
C CYS A 434 0.13 -27.04 -5.29
N ASP A 435 0.27 -27.30 -3.98
CA ASP A 435 0.85 -28.53 -3.41
C ASP A 435 0.04 -29.81 -3.73
N ASN A 436 -1.17 -29.67 -4.27
CA ASN A 436 -2.01 -30.78 -4.72
C ASN A 436 -2.11 -30.87 -6.25
N LEU A 437 -1.46 -29.98 -7.01
CA LEU A 437 -1.60 -29.86 -8.46
C LEU A 437 -0.86 -30.99 -9.17
N GLU A 438 -1.58 -32.08 -9.43
CA GLU A 438 -1.07 -33.28 -10.08
C GLU A 438 -1.17 -33.23 -11.61
N LYS A 439 -2.00 -32.33 -12.15
CA LYS A 439 -2.29 -32.30 -13.59
C LYS A 439 -2.43 -30.89 -14.14
N VAL A 440 -1.56 -30.53 -15.07
CA VAL A 440 -1.64 -29.28 -15.84
C VAL A 440 -1.77 -29.60 -17.33
N ILE A 441 -2.71 -28.93 -18.01
CA ILE A 441 -2.81 -28.93 -19.48
C ILE A 441 -2.51 -27.52 -19.99
N ILE A 442 -1.41 -27.38 -20.73
CA ILE A 442 -0.94 -26.12 -21.31
C ILE A 442 -1.18 -26.16 -22.83
N PRO A 443 -2.01 -25.25 -23.40
CA PRO A 443 -2.32 -25.24 -24.83
C PRO A 443 -1.19 -24.62 -25.66
N GLU A 444 -1.20 -24.90 -26.96
CA GLU A 444 -0.24 -24.37 -27.95
C GLU A 444 -0.28 -22.83 -28.07
N SER A 445 -1.31 -22.17 -27.56
CA SER A 445 -1.36 -20.70 -27.53
C SER A 445 -0.36 -20.07 -26.54
N VAL A 446 0.10 -20.83 -25.52
CA VAL A 446 1.01 -20.31 -24.49
C VAL A 446 2.41 -20.18 -25.09
N THR A 447 2.91 -18.95 -25.15
CA THR A 447 4.21 -18.61 -25.75
C THR A 447 5.25 -18.19 -24.70
N TYR A 448 4.81 -17.93 -23.47
CA TYR A 448 5.63 -17.40 -22.38
C TYR A 448 5.18 -17.96 -21.03
N ILE A 449 6.13 -18.46 -20.25
CA ILE A 449 5.94 -18.87 -18.85
C ILE A 449 7.07 -18.23 -18.05
N ALA A 450 6.74 -17.36 -17.10
CA ALA A 450 7.72 -16.68 -16.26
C ALA A 450 8.28 -17.62 -15.18
N ASP A 451 9.29 -17.13 -14.46
CA ASP A 451 10.02 -17.91 -13.47
C ASP A 451 9.11 -18.44 -12.36
N ASN A 452 9.38 -19.67 -11.92
CA ASN A 452 8.69 -20.37 -10.84
C ASN A 452 7.16 -20.47 -11.00
N ALA A 453 6.61 -20.33 -12.21
CA ALA A 453 5.17 -20.34 -12.44
C ALA A 453 4.52 -21.66 -11.98
N PHE A 454 5.24 -22.77 -12.04
CA PHE A 454 4.79 -24.10 -11.59
C PHE A 454 5.74 -24.75 -10.57
N ALA A 455 6.65 -23.98 -9.99
CA ALA A 455 7.58 -24.49 -8.99
C ALA A 455 6.83 -25.02 -7.76
N TYR A 456 7.34 -26.13 -7.22
CA TYR A 456 6.76 -26.87 -6.10
C TYR A 456 5.31 -27.30 -6.36
N THR A 457 5.09 -27.96 -7.50
CA THR A 457 3.82 -28.61 -7.82
C THR A 457 4.06 -30.10 -8.07
N PRO A 458 3.19 -31.01 -7.58
CA PRO A 458 3.32 -32.45 -7.85
C PRO A 458 3.42 -32.79 -9.34
N TRP A 459 2.78 -32.00 -10.21
CA TRP A 459 2.86 -32.14 -11.66
C TRP A 459 4.29 -31.95 -12.20
N LEU A 460 5.00 -30.92 -11.73
CA LEU A 460 6.36 -30.65 -12.18
C LEU A 460 7.36 -31.62 -11.53
N GLU A 461 7.19 -31.91 -10.23
CA GLU A 461 8.00 -32.88 -9.50
C GLU A 461 7.92 -34.29 -10.13
N ASP A 462 6.71 -34.77 -10.46
CA ASP A 462 6.51 -36.06 -11.13
C ASP A 462 7.20 -36.09 -12.50
N TRP A 463 7.26 -34.97 -13.23
CA TRP A 463 8.02 -34.93 -14.48
C TRP A 463 9.54 -35.07 -14.25
N TYR A 464 10.08 -34.42 -13.21
CA TYR A 464 11.49 -34.58 -12.85
C TYR A 464 11.80 -36.05 -12.48
N GLU A 465 10.96 -36.68 -11.66
CA GLU A 465 11.17 -38.06 -11.21
C GLU A 465 10.90 -39.11 -12.30
N ASN A 466 9.77 -38.99 -13.00
CA ASN A 466 9.19 -40.04 -13.84
C ASN A 466 9.03 -39.66 -15.32
N GLY A 467 9.22 -38.38 -15.68
CA GLY A 467 9.06 -37.90 -17.05
C GLY A 467 10.03 -38.53 -18.05
N GLU A 468 9.57 -38.73 -19.29
CA GLU A 468 10.39 -39.24 -20.39
C GLU A 468 11.22 -38.12 -21.03
N GLY A 469 12.50 -38.41 -21.29
CA GLY A 469 13.42 -37.48 -21.96
C GLY A 469 13.98 -36.38 -21.03
N ASP A 470 14.86 -35.56 -21.59
CA ASP A 470 15.62 -34.58 -20.80
C ASP A 470 14.97 -33.19 -20.77
N TYR A 471 13.98 -32.93 -21.63
CA TYR A 471 13.37 -31.61 -21.83
C TYR A 471 11.85 -31.67 -21.64
N LEU A 472 11.31 -30.82 -20.77
CA LEU A 472 9.88 -30.54 -20.69
C LEU A 472 9.57 -29.35 -21.59
N ILE A 473 9.02 -29.61 -22.77
CA ILE A 473 8.60 -28.55 -23.69
C ILE A 473 7.08 -28.51 -23.74
N VAL A 474 6.50 -27.34 -23.43
CA VAL A 474 5.06 -27.09 -23.35
C VAL A 474 4.66 -25.89 -24.22
N GLY A 475 3.36 -25.74 -24.48
CA GLY A 475 2.84 -24.66 -25.31
C GLY A 475 3.53 -24.56 -26.68
N ASP A 476 3.69 -23.33 -27.21
CA ASP A 476 4.39 -23.06 -28.46
C ASP A 476 5.93 -23.09 -28.26
N GLY A 477 6.46 -24.21 -27.79
CA GLY A 477 7.91 -24.38 -27.66
C GLY A 477 8.53 -23.70 -26.44
N VAL A 478 7.80 -23.58 -25.33
CA VAL A 478 8.37 -23.15 -24.05
C VAL A 478 9.12 -24.32 -23.42
N LEU A 479 10.44 -24.20 -23.28
CA LEU A 479 11.23 -25.11 -22.45
C LEU A 479 10.99 -24.75 -20.99
N LEU A 480 10.23 -25.58 -20.29
CA LEU A 480 9.82 -25.35 -18.91
C LEU A 480 10.83 -25.93 -17.90
N ALA A 481 11.35 -27.11 -18.19
CA ALA A 481 12.29 -27.80 -17.30
C ALA A 481 13.28 -28.67 -18.09
N TYR A 482 14.47 -28.87 -17.51
CA TYR A 482 15.54 -29.69 -18.06
C TYR A 482 16.18 -30.54 -16.95
N LYS A 483 16.40 -31.83 -17.21
CA LYS A 483 17.03 -32.78 -16.26
C LYS A 483 18.24 -33.53 -16.83
N GLY A 484 18.78 -33.09 -17.96
CA GLY A 484 19.98 -33.70 -18.53
C GLY A 484 21.23 -33.33 -17.74
N GLU A 485 22.21 -34.24 -17.73
CA GLU A 485 23.45 -34.13 -16.94
C GLU A 485 24.62 -33.51 -17.75
N GLU A 486 24.41 -33.14 -19.01
CA GLU A 486 25.49 -32.66 -19.87
C GLU A 486 25.84 -31.18 -19.62
N GLU A 487 27.15 -30.90 -19.47
CA GLU A 487 27.69 -29.53 -19.30
C GLU A 487 27.43 -28.64 -20.53
N ASP A 488 27.38 -29.25 -21.72
CA ASP A 488 27.06 -28.60 -23.00
C ASP A 488 25.88 -29.34 -23.64
N PHE A 489 24.73 -28.67 -23.81
CA PHE A 489 23.57 -29.27 -24.47
C PHE A 489 23.03 -28.38 -25.59
N VAL A 490 22.32 -29.01 -26.53
CA VAL A 490 21.71 -28.32 -27.68
C VAL A 490 20.22 -28.21 -27.46
N LEU A 491 19.70 -26.98 -27.41
CA LEU A 491 18.27 -26.74 -27.33
C LEU A 491 17.55 -27.40 -28.53
N PRO A 492 16.47 -28.17 -28.27
CA PRO A 492 15.65 -28.73 -29.35
C PRO A 492 15.15 -27.64 -30.30
N ALA A 493 15.09 -27.95 -31.60
CA ALA A 493 14.81 -26.95 -32.65
C ALA A 493 13.41 -26.31 -32.55
N ASN A 494 12.51 -26.91 -31.78
CA ASN A 494 11.17 -26.41 -31.50
C ASN A 494 11.10 -25.51 -30.26
N VAL A 495 12.19 -25.31 -29.50
CA VAL A 495 12.22 -24.38 -28.37
C VAL A 495 12.28 -22.93 -28.87
N LYS A 496 11.36 -22.09 -28.39
CA LYS A 496 11.24 -20.67 -28.70
C LYS A 496 11.47 -19.77 -27.48
N TYR A 497 11.23 -20.29 -26.28
CA TYR A 497 11.41 -19.58 -25.01
C TYR A 497 11.91 -20.55 -23.92
N VAL A 498 12.67 -20.06 -22.95
CA VAL A 498 13.18 -20.86 -21.81
C VAL A 498 12.68 -20.23 -20.52
N ALA A 499 11.88 -20.96 -19.75
CA ALA A 499 11.44 -20.57 -18.43
C ALA A 499 12.46 -20.98 -17.37
N CYS A 500 12.49 -20.28 -16.22
CA CYS A 500 13.30 -20.66 -15.08
C CYS A 500 12.39 -21.26 -13.98
N GLU A 501 12.17 -22.56 -14.03
CA GLU A 501 11.45 -23.27 -12.98
C GLU A 501 12.42 -23.92 -11.99
N THR A 502 12.07 -23.85 -10.71
CA THR A 502 12.74 -24.60 -9.64
C THR A 502 11.91 -25.85 -9.35
N PRO A 503 12.52 -27.06 -9.31
CA PRO A 503 11.83 -28.28 -8.90
C PRO A 503 11.29 -28.17 -7.48
#